data_AF-A0A7G2JYX8-F1
#
_entry.id   AF-A0A7G2JYX8-F1
#
_cell.length_a   1.000
_cell.length_b   1.000
_cell.length_c   1.000
_cell.angle_alpha   90.00
_cell.angle_beta   90.00
_cell.angle_gamma   90.00
#
_symmetry.space_group_name_H-M   'P 1'
#
loop_
_entity.id
_entity.type
_entity.pdbx_description
1 polymer ?
#
loop_
_entity_poly.entity_id
_entity_poly.type
_entity_poly.pdbx_seq_one_letter_code
_entity_poly.pdbx_strand_id
1 'polypeptide(L)'
;IPGAKDKFFYVWLDAPIGYMASFKNLCDREGIDFNEFWAEGSDAELYHFIGKDIVYFHSLFWPAMLEGSGYRKPTNVFAHGYVTVDGAKMSKSRGTFIQASTYLNHIDPECLRYYYAAKLNDRIEDLDFNLDDFVQRVNTDIVNKLVN
;
A
#
# COMPACT_ATOMS: atom_id res chain seq x y z
N ILE A 1 -21.72 2.22 18.08
CA ILE A 1 -20.82 2.42 19.25
C ILE A 1 -21.49 1.79 20.46
N PRO A 2 -20.80 0.90 21.23
CA PRO A 2 -21.41 0.26 22.40
C PRO A 2 -22.03 1.29 23.36
N GLY A 3 -23.28 1.06 23.76
CA GLY A 3 -24.01 1.97 24.67
C GLY A 3 -24.53 3.27 24.04
N ALA A 4 -24.28 3.55 22.76
CA ALA A 4 -24.74 4.78 22.11
C ALA A 4 -25.62 4.48 20.89
N LYS A 5 -26.94 4.73 21.05
CA LYS A 5 -27.95 4.57 19.99
C LYS A 5 -27.72 5.55 18.84
N ASP A 6 -27.88 5.08 17.60
CA ASP A 6 -27.75 5.88 16.37
C ASP A 6 -26.40 6.59 16.21
N LYS A 7 -25.34 6.08 16.87
CA LYS A 7 -23.96 6.56 16.73
C LYS A 7 -23.08 5.51 16.06
N PHE A 8 -22.26 6.00 15.13
CA PHE A 8 -21.37 5.21 14.30
C PHE A 8 -19.92 5.61 14.59
N PHE A 9 -19.02 4.64 14.47
CA PHE A 9 -17.60 4.96 14.42
C PHE A 9 -17.30 5.65 13.09
N TYR A 10 -16.44 6.66 13.15
CA TYR A 10 -15.94 7.31 11.94
C TYR A 10 -15.00 6.34 11.22
N VAL A 11 -15.03 6.34 9.88
CA VAL A 11 -14.28 5.36 9.06
C VAL A 11 -12.77 5.37 9.34
N TRP A 12 -12.19 6.50 9.74
CA TRP A 12 -10.77 6.55 10.09
C TRP A 12 -10.43 5.91 11.44
N LEU A 13 -11.43 5.58 12.25
CA LEU A 13 -11.26 4.77 13.45
C LEU A 13 -11.18 3.29 13.08
N ASP A 14 -12.14 2.78 12.29
CA ASP A 14 -12.26 1.35 12.01
C ASP A 14 -11.40 0.87 10.83
N ALA A 15 -11.06 1.72 9.87
CA ALA A 15 -10.24 1.37 8.72
C ALA A 15 -8.91 0.70 9.08
N PRO A 16 -8.06 1.25 9.99
CA PRO A 16 -6.81 0.58 10.34
C PRO A 16 -7.02 -0.69 11.20
N ILE A 17 -8.14 -0.79 11.94
CA ILE A 17 -8.53 -2.03 12.63
C ILE A 17 -8.83 -3.13 11.60
N GLY A 18 -9.21 -2.76 10.38
CA GLY A 18 -9.34 -3.66 9.23
C GLY A 18 -8.08 -4.50 8.98
N TYR A 19 -6.87 -4.00 9.26
CA TYR A 19 -5.63 -4.79 9.14
C TYR A 19 -5.62 -5.96 10.13
N MET A 20 -5.97 -5.69 11.39
CA MET A 20 -6.09 -6.71 12.43
C MET A 20 -7.20 -7.71 12.09
N ALA A 21 -8.37 -7.23 11.66
CA ALA A 21 -9.50 -8.08 11.31
C ALA A 21 -9.20 -8.99 10.12
N SER A 22 -8.52 -8.47 9.08
CA SER A 22 -8.09 -9.26 7.93
C SER A 22 -7.11 -10.35 8.33
N PHE A 23 -6.13 -10.04 9.19
CA PHE A 23 -5.18 -11.03 9.67
C PHE A 23 -5.84 -12.06 10.58
N LYS A 24 -6.74 -11.63 11.48
CA LYS A 24 -7.52 -12.52 12.34
C LYS A 24 -8.37 -13.50 11.53
N ASN A 25 -8.97 -13.06 10.43
CA ASN A 25 -9.70 -13.95 9.53
C ASN A 25 -8.80 -15.04 8.92
N LEU A 26 -7.56 -14.70 8.57
CA LEU A 26 -6.57 -15.69 8.13
C LEU A 26 -6.19 -16.63 9.27
N CYS A 27 -5.91 -16.11 10.45
CA CYS A 27 -5.60 -16.90 11.65
C CYS A 27 -6.66 -17.95 11.93
N ASP A 28 -7.93 -17.57 11.89
CA ASP A 28 -9.07 -18.46 12.15
C ASP A 28 -9.18 -19.59 11.12
N ARG A 29 -8.77 -19.33 9.86
CA ARG A 29 -8.80 -20.33 8.79
C ARG A 29 -7.63 -21.31 8.85
N GLU A 30 -6.44 -20.81 9.18
CA GLU A 30 -5.18 -21.56 9.07
C GLU A 30 -4.64 -22.04 10.44
N GLY A 31 -5.32 -21.69 11.54
CA GLY A 31 -4.92 -22.09 12.90
C GLY A 31 -3.68 -21.35 13.43
N ILE A 32 -3.44 -20.12 12.96
CA ILE A 32 -2.33 -19.27 13.42
C ILE A 32 -2.76 -18.54 14.70
N ASP A 33 -1.90 -18.44 15.71
CA ASP A 33 -2.18 -17.59 16.87
C ASP A 33 -2.02 -16.11 16.50
N PHE A 34 -3.13 -15.38 16.59
CA PHE A 34 -3.16 -13.93 16.34
C PHE A 34 -2.22 -13.15 17.28
N ASN A 35 -2.07 -13.62 18.52
CA ASN A 35 -1.31 -12.92 19.55
C ASN A 35 0.19 -12.93 19.28
N GLU A 36 0.71 -13.93 18.56
CA GLU A 36 2.12 -13.96 18.12
C GLU A 36 2.50 -12.72 17.30
N PHE A 37 1.53 -12.06 16.66
CA PHE A 37 1.75 -10.88 15.82
C PHE A 37 1.24 -9.58 16.42
N TRP A 38 0.18 -9.61 17.24
CA TRP A 38 -0.50 -8.39 17.68
C TRP A 38 -0.41 -8.10 19.18
N ALA A 39 -0.11 -9.11 20.01
CA ALA A 39 0.03 -8.88 21.44
C ALA A 39 1.17 -7.90 21.73
N GLU A 40 1.02 -7.14 22.81
CA GLU A 40 2.09 -6.29 23.33
C GLU A 40 3.36 -7.15 23.57
N GLY A 41 4.52 -6.65 23.11
CA GLY A 41 5.79 -7.36 23.22
C GLY A 41 6.02 -8.48 22.20
N SER A 42 5.14 -8.65 21.21
CA SER A 42 5.39 -9.56 20.08
C SER A 42 6.70 -9.22 19.34
N ASP A 43 7.54 -10.23 19.12
CA ASP A 43 8.80 -10.16 18.36
C ASP A 43 8.60 -10.15 16.84
N ALA A 44 7.37 -10.36 16.35
CA ALA A 44 7.07 -10.30 14.93
C ALA A 44 7.30 -8.90 14.37
N GLU A 45 7.50 -8.76 13.06
CA GLU A 45 7.63 -7.46 12.43
C GLU A 45 6.31 -7.04 11.76
N LEU A 46 5.85 -5.81 12.03
CA LEU A 46 4.63 -5.25 11.46
C LEU A 46 4.96 -4.02 10.62
N TYR A 47 4.75 -4.11 9.31
CA TYR A 47 5.04 -3.02 8.37
C TYR A 47 3.79 -2.55 7.65
N HIS A 48 3.65 -1.23 7.51
CA HIS A 48 2.61 -0.61 6.71
C HIS A 48 3.21 0.10 5.50
N PHE A 49 2.80 -0.32 4.29
CA PHE A 49 3.08 0.40 3.06
C PHE A 49 1.92 1.32 2.72
N ILE A 50 2.17 2.63 2.65
CA ILE A 50 1.12 3.65 2.53
C ILE A 50 1.50 4.79 1.57
N GLY A 51 0.49 5.49 1.06
CA GLY A 51 0.70 6.75 0.35
C GLY A 51 0.94 7.93 1.32
N LYS A 52 1.66 8.95 0.86
CA LYS A 52 2.00 10.13 1.69
C LYS A 52 0.81 10.85 2.35
N ASP A 53 -0.38 10.80 1.75
CA ASP A 53 -1.58 11.50 2.26
C ASP A 53 -2.15 10.92 3.56
N ILE A 54 -1.81 9.67 3.88
CA ILE A 54 -2.38 8.95 5.01
C ILE A 54 -1.35 8.69 6.11
N VAL A 55 -0.15 9.27 5.99
CA VAL A 55 0.94 9.14 6.96
C VAL A 55 0.50 9.60 8.34
N TYR A 56 -0.20 10.73 8.44
CA TYR A 56 -0.66 11.26 9.73
C TYR A 56 -1.52 10.25 10.52
N PHE A 57 -2.38 9.51 9.83
CA PHE A 57 -3.21 8.48 10.46
C PHE A 57 -2.38 7.28 10.94
N HIS A 58 -1.36 6.90 10.19
CA HIS A 58 -0.56 5.70 10.46
C HIS A 58 0.63 5.94 11.39
N SER A 59 1.09 7.18 11.54
CA SER A 59 2.21 7.54 12.42
C SER A 59 1.77 8.12 13.76
N LEU A 60 0.53 8.60 13.88
CA LEU A 60 0.03 9.23 15.12
C LEU A 60 -1.21 8.51 15.68
N PHE A 61 -2.34 8.57 14.95
CA PHE A 61 -3.60 8.04 15.48
C PHE A 61 -3.54 6.52 15.68
N TRP A 62 -3.03 5.78 14.70
CA TRP A 62 -2.99 4.33 14.75
C TRP A 62 -2.11 3.78 15.89
N PRO A 63 -0.84 4.20 16.03
CA PRO A 63 -0.01 3.77 17.16
C PRO A 63 -0.60 4.15 18.52
N ALA A 64 -1.22 5.33 18.64
CA ALA A 64 -1.85 5.76 19.89
C ALA A 64 -3.08 4.90 20.25
N MET A 65 -3.90 4.50 19.27
CA MET A 65 -5.03 3.60 19.50
C MET A 65 -4.57 2.20 19.92
N LEU A 66 -3.53 1.66 19.28
CA LEU A 66 -2.94 0.37 19.63
C LEU A 66 -2.38 0.38 21.05
N GLU A 67 -1.59 1.39 21.39
CA GLU A 67 -1.05 1.58 22.75
C GLU A 67 -2.18 1.64 23.79
N GLY A 68 -3.20 2.47 23.54
CA GLY A 68 -4.33 2.64 24.45
C GLY A 68 -5.23 1.42 24.59
N SER A 69 -5.07 0.40 23.74
CA SER A 69 -5.85 -0.84 23.77
C SER A 69 -5.02 -2.09 24.08
N GLY A 70 -3.73 -1.93 24.44
CA GLY A 70 -2.86 -3.04 24.85
C GLY A 70 -2.36 -3.92 23.70
N TYR A 71 -2.21 -3.34 22.51
CA TYR A 71 -1.63 -4.03 21.34
C TYR A 71 -0.27 -3.42 20.96
N ARG A 72 0.59 -4.21 20.30
CA ARG A 72 1.87 -3.70 19.79
C ARG A 72 1.67 -2.64 18.70
N LYS A 73 2.63 -1.73 18.57
CA LYS A 73 2.68 -0.68 17.52
C LYS A 73 3.34 -1.21 16.23
N PRO A 74 3.17 -0.57 15.06
CA PRO A 74 3.92 -0.95 13.86
C PRO A 74 5.43 -0.89 14.08
N THR A 75 6.19 -1.83 13.50
CA THR A 75 7.67 -1.80 13.48
C THR A 75 8.16 -0.63 12.64
N ASN A 76 7.58 -0.44 11.45
CA ASN A 76 7.87 0.72 10.60
C ASN A 76 6.71 1.06 9.66
N VAL A 77 6.72 2.28 9.15
CA VAL A 77 5.79 2.77 8.12
C VAL A 77 6.60 3.18 6.90
N PHE A 78 6.41 2.45 5.80
CA PHE A 78 7.05 2.73 4.52
C PHE A 78 6.08 3.56 3.66
N ALA A 79 6.37 4.85 3.53
CA ALA A 79 5.53 5.76 2.75
C ALA A 79 6.10 5.97 1.34
N HIS A 80 5.22 6.07 0.35
CA HIS A 80 5.58 6.41 -1.03
C HIS A 80 4.84 7.67 -1.51
N GLY A 81 5.39 8.34 -2.53
CA GLY A 81 4.74 9.48 -3.18
C GLY A 81 3.56 9.06 -4.08
N TYR A 82 3.07 10.01 -4.86
CA TYR A 82 2.03 9.74 -5.86
C TYR A 82 2.61 9.10 -7.12
N VAL A 83 1.72 8.53 -7.93
CA VAL A 83 2.01 8.23 -9.33
C VAL A 83 1.60 9.42 -10.18
N THR A 84 2.52 9.88 -11.02
CA THR A 84 2.24 10.80 -12.14
C THR A 84 2.33 10.05 -13.47
N VAL A 85 1.76 10.62 -14.53
CA VAL A 85 1.88 10.11 -15.89
C VAL A 85 2.38 11.26 -16.76
N ASP A 86 3.49 11.03 -17.47
CA ASP A 86 4.20 12.01 -18.29
C ASP A 86 4.44 13.36 -17.56
N GLY A 87 4.94 13.28 -16.33
CA GLY A 87 5.30 14.42 -15.48
C GLY A 87 4.13 15.14 -14.84
N ALA A 88 2.89 14.66 -15.00
CA ALA A 88 1.71 15.34 -14.49
C ALA A 88 0.75 14.42 -13.72
N LYS A 89 -0.07 15.01 -12.85
CA LYS A 89 -1.16 14.28 -12.19
C LYS A 89 -2.07 13.61 -13.21
N MET A 90 -2.44 12.36 -12.94
CA MET A 90 -3.39 11.60 -13.75
C MET A 90 -4.67 12.39 -14.00
N SER A 91 -5.14 12.38 -15.25
CA SER A 91 -6.33 13.11 -15.67
C SER A 91 -7.21 12.25 -16.58
N LYS A 92 -8.52 12.22 -16.28
CA LYS A 92 -9.50 11.57 -17.14
C LYS A 92 -9.59 12.23 -18.52
N SER A 93 -9.52 13.56 -18.60
CA SER A 93 -9.65 14.29 -19.88
C SER A 93 -8.46 14.09 -20.81
N ARG A 94 -7.27 13.81 -20.26
CA ARG A 94 -6.05 13.50 -21.03
C ARG A 94 -5.87 12.00 -21.28
N GLY A 95 -6.79 11.16 -20.81
CA GLY A 95 -6.66 9.70 -20.91
C GLY A 95 -5.58 9.08 -20.03
N THR A 96 -4.91 9.86 -19.17
CA THR A 96 -3.83 9.38 -18.30
C THR A 96 -4.31 8.85 -16.95
N PHE A 97 -5.61 8.95 -16.68
CA PHE A 97 -6.23 8.20 -15.59
C PHE A 97 -6.53 6.77 -16.06
N ILE A 98 -5.56 5.88 -15.86
CA ILE A 98 -5.60 4.50 -16.34
C ILE A 98 -6.04 3.59 -15.20
N GLN A 99 -7.13 2.85 -15.40
CA GLN A 99 -7.54 1.81 -14.46
C GLN A 99 -6.67 0.56 -14.63
N ALA A 100 -6.39 -0.15 -13.54
CA ALA A 100 -5.61 -1.39 -13.59
C ALA A 100 -6.23 -2.44 -14.53
N SER A 101 -7.55 -2.59 -14.51
CA SER A 101 -8.27 -3.48 -15.44
C SER A 101 -8.11 -3.08 -16.90
N THR A 102 -8.10 -1.77 -17.20
CA THR A 102 -7.84 -1.27 -18.55
C THR A 102 -6.41 -1.59 -18.98
N TYR A 103 -5.42 -1.37 -18.10
CA TYR A 103 -4.03 -1.72 -18.38
C TYR A 103 -3.86 -3.19 -18.77
N LEU A 104 -4.48 -4.11 -18.01
CA LEU A 104 -4.40 -5.55 -18.22
C LEU A 104 -4.98 -6.02 -19.57
N ASN A 105 -5.82 -5.23 -20.22
CA ASN A 105 -6.32 -5.54 -21.56
C ASN A 105 -5.28 -5.28 -22.66
N HIS A 106 -4.18 -4.58 -22.35
CA HIS A 106 -3.23 -4.07 -23.33
C HIS A 106 -1.80 -4.55 -23.10
N ILE A 107 -1.34 -4.62 -21.84
CA ILE A 107 0.06 -4.88 -21.51
C ILE A 107 0.15 -5.87 -20.35
N ASP A 108 1.14 -6.76 -20.42
CA ASP A 108 1.45 -7.71 -19.35
C ASP A 108 1.79 -6.96 -18.04
N PRO A 109 1.15 -7.31 -16.90
CA PRO A 109 1.42 -6.67 -15.62
C PRO A 109 2.88 -6.74 -15.17
N GLU A 110 3.66 -7.73 -15.59
CA GLU A 110 5.09 -7.82 -15.24
C GLU A 110 5.90 -6.64 -15.80
N CYS A 111 5.47 -6.06 -16.92
CA CYS A 111 6.12 -4.86 -17.46
C CYS A 111 5.97 -3.68 -16.49
N LEU A 112 4.75 -3.45 -15.96
CA LEU A 112 4.50 -2.38 -14.99
C LEU A 112 5.23 -2.63 -13.67
N ARG A 113 5.23 -3.88 -13.19
CA ARG A 113 5.94 -4.29 -11.98
C ARG A 113 7.43 -4.01 -12.11
N TYR A 114 8.04 -4.40 -13.22
CA TYR A 114 9.45 -4.11 -13.51
C TYR A 114 9.73 -2.60 -13.52
N TYR A 115 8.91 -1.83 -14.23
CA TYR A 115 9.11 -0.40 -14.37
C TYR A 115 9.03 0.35 -13.03
N TYR A 116 8.04 0.02 -12.19
CA TYR A 116 7.94 0.58 -10.85
C TYR A 116 9.08 0.13 -9.95
N ALA A 117 9.45 -1.16 -9.96
CA ALA A 117 10.58 -1.66 -9.19
C ALA A 117 11.90 -0.97 -9.56
N ALA A 118 12.11 -0.66 -10.84
CA ALA A 118 13.30 0.06 -11.32
C ALA A 118 13.35 1.54 -10.90
N LYS A 119 12.21 2.13 -10.51
CA LYS A 119 12.09 3.55 -10.13
C LYS A 119 11.85 3.78 -8.64
N LEU A 120 11.37 2.77 -7.91
CA LEU A 120 11.15 2.85 -6.47
C LEU A 120 12.47 3.01 -5.72
N ASN A 121 12.43 3.77 -4.63
CA ASN A 121 13.54 3.98 -3.71
C ASN A 121 13.00 4.11 -2.27
N ASP A 122 13.88 4.39 -1.31
CA ASP A 122 13.56 4.50 0.12
C ASP A 122 13.02 5.88 0.54
N ARG A 123 12.78 6.78 -0.42
CA ARG A 123 12.29 8.15 -0.19
C ARG A 123 10.83 8.31 -0.57
N ILE A 124 10.19 9.30 0.04
CA ILE A 124 8.83 9.71 -0.27
C ILE A 124 8.87 10.68 -1.47
N GLU A 125 9.11 10.13 -2.66
CA GLU A 125 9.14 10.88 -3.92
C GLU A 125 8.02 10.41 -4.84
N ASP A 126 7.50 11.31 -5.67
CA ASP A 126 6.48 10.95 -6.67
C ASP A 126 7.14 10.15 -7.78
N LEU A 127 6.50 9.06 -8.20
CA LEU A 127 6.96 8.17 -9.25
C LEU A 127 6.29 8.55 -10.56
N ASP A 128 7.10 8.97 -11.54
CA ASP A 128 6.59 9.29 -12.86
C ASP A 128 6.54 8.07 -13.79
N PHE A 129 5.32 7.74 -14.22
CA PHE A 129 5.03 6.77 -15.28
C PHE A 129 5.08 7.47 -16.63
N ASN A 130 6.28 7.56 -17.19
CA ASN A 130 6.50 8.13 -18.52
C ASN A 130 6.38 7.02 -19.57
N LEU A 131 5.47 7.18 -20.54
CA LEU A 131 5.12 6.12 -21.49
C LEU A 131 6.26 5.77 -22.44
N ASP A 132 7.01 6.77 -22.91
CA ASP A 132 8.14 6.55 -23.82
C ASP A 132 9.30 5.83 -23.12
N ASP A 133 9.66 6.27 -21.92
CA ASP A 133 10.68 5.61 -21.07
C ASP A 133 10.23 4.19 -20.66
N PHE A 134 8.93 3.99 -20.42
CA PHE A 134 8.36 2.67 -20.13
C PHE A 134 8.60 1.68 -21.27
N VAL A 135 8.22 2.05 -22.50
CA VAL A 135 8.43 1.20 -23.67
C VAL A 135 9.93 0.93 -23.89
N GLN A 136 10.76 1.96 -23.79
CA GLN A 136 12.21 1.82 -23.99
C GLN A 136 12.85 0.90 -22.96
N ARG A 137 12.56 1.05 -21.66
CA ARG A 137 13.12 0.20 -20.60
C ARG A 137 12.67 -1.24 -20.71
N VAL A 138 11.38 -1.49 -20.87
CA VAL A 138 10.84 -2.85 -20.94
C VAL A 138 11.48 -3.61 -22.12
N ASN A 139 11.56 -2.98 -23.30
CA ASN A 139 12.20 -3.60 -24.45
C ASN A 139 13.71 -3.81 -24.25
N THR A 140 14.40 -2.83 -23.69
CA THR A 140 15.87 -2.90 -23.56
C THR A 140 16.31 -3.85 -22.46
N ASP A 141 15.66 -3.83 -21.31
CA ASP A 141 16.14 -4.55 -20.13
C ASP A 141 15.50 -5.94 -19.99
N ILE A 142 14.22 -6.09 -20.33
CA ILE A 142 13.57 -7.40 -20.24
C ILE A 142 13.83 -8.20 -21.52
N VAL A 143 13.39 -7.67 -22.66
CA VAL A 143 13.42 -8.43 -23.93
C VAL A 143 14.85 -8.64 -24.41
N ASN A 144 15.66 -7.58 -24.47
CA ASN A 144 16.97 -7.65 -25.12
C ASN A 144 18.11 -8.16 -24.24
N LYS A 145 18.00 -8.09 -22.90
CA LYS A 145 19.09 -8.48 -21.98
C LYS A 145 18.80 -9.74 -21.16
N LEU A 146 17.55 -9.95 -20.75
CA LEU A 146 17.22 -11.03 -19.82
C LEU A 146 16.63 -12.25 -20.53
N VAL A 147 15.86 -12.04 -21.60
CA VAL A 147 15.19 -13.12 -22.36
C VAL A 147 16.03 -13.62 -23.54
N ASN A 148 16.82 -12.76 -24.16
CA ASN A 148 17.72 -13.10 -25.28
C ASN A 148 19.07 -13.62 -24.78
#